data_AF-A0A2U3VV54-F1
#
_entry.id   AF-A0A2U3VV54-F1
#
_cell.length_a   1.000
_cell.length_b   1.000
_cell.length_c   1.000
_cell.angle_alpha   90.00
_cell.angle_beta   90.00
_cell.angle_gamma   90.00
#
_symmetry.space_group_name_H-M   'P 1'
#
loop_
_entity.id
_entity.type
_entity.pdbx_description
1 polymer ?
#
loop_
_entity_poly.entity_id
_entity_poly.type
_entity_poly.pdbx_seq_one_letter_code
_entity_poly.pdbx_strand_id
1 'polypeptide(L)'
;MGFCLNGGTRNGQVCVCPSGYQGDHCENSVPICWNEGRWDGIKCVCTSLFHGPKCEEVVSNIEIEPPPETVSAQMEMTVTVTSMEYTKELEDRNSKQFQNFSEIFTKEMDIVYLGIPEYQGVNITRLFAGSIVVEHEVILKTNYTPEYKEVLNKVTQEVIEKIQNVTKEQISRNNTCASVLCYNTTATKMQNVTVTEYDPEKECRERAGNDYAAYFFVEYKEEKPNCINRCMPGFNRSLNCNFGKCQLDRSGPRCYCLTTDTDWYSGETCEFSTKKSLVYGLVGAAGALVLLVLVVLLMLMFRSKRELKRQKSRVSQLYMWHEEDGGPTPGTFRNIGFDIHEDQDDAIHLDSIYSNFQPSLDHIDSETQIKIQRPQVMMTSI
;
A
#
# COMPACT_ATOMS: atom_id res chain seq x y z
N MET A 1 15.51 -8.48 -51.94
CA MET A 1 16.04 -7.25 -51.32
C MET A 1 15.40 -7.16 -49.93
N GLY A 2 16.10 -7.55 -48.87
CA GLY A 2 15.53 -7.56 -47.52
C GLY A 2 15.23 -6.14 -47.04
N PHE A 3 14.04 -5.93 -46.47
CA PHE A 3 13.61 -4.67 -45.85
C PHE A 3 13.60 -4.84 -44.33
N CYS A 4 13.91 -3.77 -43.61
CA CYS A 4 13.83 -3.75 -42.15
C CYS A 4 12.41 -3.38 -41.73
N LEU A 5 11.84 -4.09 -40.76
CA LEU A 5 10.51 -3.90 -40.20
C LEU A 5 10.57 -3.01 -38.94
N ASN A 6 9.41 -2.57 -38.47
CA ASN A 6 9.23 -1.90 -37.16
C ASN A 6 10.14 -0.67 -36.93
N GLY A 7 10.45 0.09 -37.99
CA GLY A 7 11.31 1.28 -37.90
C GLY A 7 12.81 0.97 -37.86
N GLY A 8 13.22 -0.26 -38.16
CA GLY A 8 14.63 -0.65 -38.32
C GLY A 8 15.35 0.16 -39.40
N THR A 9 16.58 0.59 -39.11
CA THR A 9 17.42 1.31 -40.07
C THR A 9 18.37 0.33 -40.74
N ARG A 10 18.48 0.39 -42.07
CA ARG A 10 19.37 -0.50 -42.82
C ARG A 10 20.81 -0.04 -42.69
N ASN A 11 21.70 -0.92 -42.19
CA ASN A 11 23.14 -0.71 -42.20
C ASN A 11 23.81 -1.84 -43.01
N GLY A 12 23.95 -1.61 -44.33
CA GLY A 12 24.45 -2.64 -45.26
C GLY A 12 23.46 -3.78 -45.49
N GLN A 13 23.89 -5.02 -45.20
CA GLN A 13 23.05 -6.23 -45.26
C GLN A 13 22.32 -6.54 -43.93
N VAL A 14 22.62 -5.82 -42.85
CA VAL A 14 22.05 -6.03 -41.52
C VAL A 14 21.06 -4.92 -41.18
N CYS A 15 19.96 -5.26 -40.51
CA CYS A 15 19.02 -4.29 -39.96
C CYS A 15 19.41 -3.89 -38.54
N VAL A 16 19.50 -2.59 -38.27
CA VAL A 16 19.67 -2.04 -36.92
C VAL A 16 18.28 -1.77 -36.35
N CYS A 17 17.89 -2.55 -35.35
CA CYS A 17 16.55 -2.50 -34.79
C CYS A 17 16.41 -1.44 -33.69
N PRO A 18 15.30 -0.69 -33.65
CA PRO A 18 15.01 0.21 -32.54
C PRO A 18 14.70 -0.58 -31.26
N SER A 19 14.79 0.10 -30.12
CA SER A 19 14.48 -0.48 -28.81
C SER A 19 13.09 -1.13 -28.81
N GLY A 20 13.03 -2.39 -28.37
CA GLY A 20 11.79 -3.18 -28.37
C GLY A 20 11.62 -4.10 -29.58
N TYR A 21 12.59 -4.19 -30.49
CA TYR A 21 12.55 -5.12 -31.62
C TYR A 21 13.90 -5.83 -31.85
N GLN A 22 13.85 -7.09 -32.27
CA GLN A 22 15.02 -7.93 -32.62
C GLN A 22 14.74 -8.82 -33.84
N GLY A 23 15.77 -9.50 -34.34
CA GLY A 23 15.71 -10.35 -35.54
C GLY A 23 16.46 -9.73 -36.72
N ASP A 24 16.72 -10.52 -37.74
CA ASP A 24 17.52 -10.11 -38.91
C ASP A 24 16.86 -8.98 -39.70
N HIS A 25 15.53 -8.86 -39.58
CA HIS A 25 14.71 -7.82 -40.17
C HIS A 25 13.95 -6.99 -39.13
N CYS A 26 14.28 -7.07 -37.84
CA CYS A 26 13.55 -6.39 -36.75
C CYS A 26 12.08 -6.82 -36.62
N GLU A 27 11.78 -8.06 -37.00
CA GLU A 27 10.43 -8.61 -37.08
C GLU A 27 9.86 -9.02 -35.71
N ASN A 28 10.72 -9.32 -34.73
CA ASN A 28 10.29 -9.83 -33.43
C ASN A 28 10.21 -8.70 -32.41
N SER A 29 9.08 -8.54 -31.73
CA SER A 29 8.96 -7.63 -30.59
C SER A 29 9.72 -8.18 -29.38
N VAL A 30 10.64 -7.39 -28.83
CA VAL A 30 11.34 -7.69 -27.58
C VAL A 30 10.50 -7.20 -26.41
N PRO A 31 10.20 -8.06 -25.41
CA PRO A 31 9.54 -7.62 -24.20
C PRO A 31 10.34 -6.51 -23.50
N ILE A 32 9.66 -5.44 -23.13
CA ILE A 32 10.26 -4.34 -22.36
C ILE A 32 10.52 -4.84 -20.93
N CYS A 33 11.78 -4.82 -20.52
CA CYS A 33 12.20 -5.05 -19.14
C CYS A 33 12.22 -3.71 -18.37
N TRP A 34 11.59 -3.68 -17.20
CA TRP A 34 11.54 -2.53 -16.31
C TRP A 34 12.71 -2.54 -15.32
N ASN A 35 12.87 -1.46 -14.56
CA ASN A 35 13.79 -1.36 -13.41
C ASN A 35 15.21 -1.85 -13.72
N GLU A 36 15.77 -1.36 -14.84
CA GLU A 36 17.13 -1.70 -15.30
C GLU A 36 17.35 -3.18 -15.64
N GLY A 37 16.26 -3.95 -15.78
CA GLY A 37 16.32 -5.32 -16.27
C GLY A 37 16.84 -5.40 -17.70
N ARG A 38 17.60 -6.45 -18.00
CA ARG A 38 18.18 -6.71 -19.33
C ARG A 38 17.53 -7.92 -19.98
N TRP A 39 17.13 -7.78 -21.24
CA TRP A 39 16.70 -8.92 -22.05
C TRP A 39 17.90 -9.79 -22.48
N ASP A 40 17.88 -11.08 -22.16
CA ASP A 40 18.95 -12.04 -22.51
C ASP A 40 18.70 -12.80 -23.83
N GLY A 41 17.56 -12.53 -24.49
CA GLY A 41 17.09 -13.27 -25.67
C GLY A 41 15.91 -14.19 -25.38
N ILE A 42 15.67 -14.57 -24.12
CA ILE A 42 14.61 -15.49 -23.69
C ILE A 42 13.74 -14.87 -22.60
N LYS A 43 14.32 -14.16 -21.64
CA LYS A 43 13.63 -13.54 -20.51
C LYS A 43 14.28 -12.22 -20.09
N CYS A 44 13.57 -11.45 -19.27
CA CYS A 44 14.17 -10.34 -18.55
C CYS A 44 15.01 -10.86 -17.39
N VAL A 45 16.29 -10.50 -17.38
CA VAL A 45 17.21 -10.68 -16.25
C VAL A 45 17.13 -9.44 -15.39
N CYS A 46 16.60 -9.59 -14.18
CA CYS A 46 16.37 -8.49 -13.24
C CYS A 46 17.59 -8.20 -12.38
N THR A 47 17.68 -6.98 -11.89
CA THR A 47 18.62 -6.63 -10.81
C THR A 47 18.17 -7.25 -9.49
N SER A 48 19.04 -7.27 -8.48
CA SER A 48 18.79 -7.97 -7.21
C SER A 48 17.55 -7.51 -6.44
N LEU A 49 17.05 -6.30 -6.70
CA LEU A 49 15.91 -5.70 -6.00
C LEU A 49 14.56 -6.00 -6.69
N PHE A 50 14.55 -6.50 -7.92
CA PHE A 50 13.33 -6.68 -8.70
C PHE A 50 13.18 -8.11 -9.23
N HIS A 51 11.94 -8.52 -9.45
CA HIS A 51 11.57 -9.81 -9.99
C HIS A 51 10.29 -9.70 -10.84
N GLY A 52 9.87 -10.82 -11.42
CA GLY A 52 8.76 -10.89 -12.35
C GLY A 52 9.22 -11.03 -13.81
N PRO A 53 8.29 -11.38 -14.73
CA PRO A 53 8.62 -11.64 -16.13
C PRO A 53 9.20 -10.41 -16.85
N LYS A 54 8.92 -9.21 -16.36
CA LYS A 54 9.43 -7.94 -16.89
C LYS A 54 10.18 -7.12 -15.82
N CYS A 55 10.57 -7.73 -14.70
CA CYS A 55 11.22 -7.04 -13.57
C CYS A 55 10.37 -5.92 -12.95
N GLU A 56 9.05 -6.10 -12.95
CA GLU A 56 8.07 -5.11 -12.55
C GLU A 56 7.82 -5.06 -11.03
N GLU A 57 8.14 -6.13 -10.30
CA GLU A 57 7.82 -6.27 -8.87
C GLU A 57 9.08 -6.20 -8.00
N VAL A 58 9.01 -5.51 -6.87
CA VAL A 58 10.10 -5.46 -5.88
C VAL A 58 10.14 -6.77 -5.09
N VAL A 59 11.33 -7.30 -4.83
CA VAL A 59 11.53 -8.51 -4.01
C VAL A 59 11.05 -8.29 -2.57
N SER A 60 10.60 -9.35 -1.89
CA SER A 60 10.19 -9.27 -0.48
C SER A 60 11.36 -9.42 0.50
N ASN A 61 12.47 -9.99 0.03
CA ASN A 61 13.72 -10.16 0.76
C ASN A 61 14.89 -9.69 -0.10
N ILE A 62 15.92 -9.15 0.54
CA ILE A 62 17.19 -8.81 -0.10
C ILE A 62 18.26 -9.66 0.57
N GLU A 63 19.08 -10.31 -0.25
CA GLU A 63 20.26 -11.02 0.24
C GLU A 63 21.30 -10.00 0.71
N ILE A 64 21.62 -10.07 2.00
CA ILE A 64 22.71 -9.32 2.65
C ILE A 64 23.85 -10.26 3.00
N GLU A 65 25.02 -9.70 3.28
CA GLU A 65 26.17 -10.50 3.69
C GLU A 65 25.89 -11.26 4.99
N PRO A 66 26.30 -12.54 5.07
CA PRO A 66 26.09 -13.34 6.27
C PRO A 66 26.84 -12.71 7.44
N PRO A 67 26.30 -12.81 8.67
CA PRO A 67 26.96 -12.25 9.83
C PRO A 67 28.33 -12.91 10.04
N PRO A 68 29.36 -12.13 10.40
CA PRO A 68 30.65 -12.69 10.77
C PRO A 68 30.50 -13.48 12.07
N GLU A 69 31.38 -14.46 12.30
CA GLU A 69 31.40 -15.22 13.55
C GLU A 69 31.68 -14.32 14.76
N THR A 70 32.56 -13.34 14.56
CA THR A 70 32.96 -12.38 15.59
C THR A 70 32.94 -10.97 15.06
N VAL A 71 32.53 -10.04 15.91
CA VAL A 71 32.54 -8.60 15.68
C VAL A 71 33.56 -7.95 16.59
N SER A 72 34.13 -6.84 16.15
CA SER A 72 35.11 -6.09 16.92
C SER A 72 34.72 -4.63 17.13
N ALA A 73 35.24 -4.01 18.16
CA ALA A 73 35.20 -2.56 18.32
C ALA A 73 36.58 -2.07 18.69
N GLN A 74 36.92 -0.88 18.19
CA GLN A 74 38.15 -0.19 18.50
C GLN A 74 37.78 1.07 19.26
N MET A 75 38.40 1.26 20.42
CA MET A 75 38.21 2.45 21.23
C MET A 75 39.51 3.23 21.28
N GLU A 76 39.51 4.45 20.77
CA GLU A 76 40.69 5.31 20.80
C GLU A 76 40.87 5.94 22.19
N MET A 77 42.09 5.83 22.70
CA MET A 77 42.44 6.27 24.04
C MET A 77 43.83 6.89 24.05
N THR A 78 44.00 7.90 24.89
CA THR A 78 45.29 8.54 25.12
C THR A 78 45.65 8.42 26.58
N VAL A 79 46.84 7.91 26.88
CA VAL A 79 47.42 7.87 28.23
C VAL A 79 48.82 8.45 28.20
N THR A 80 49.27 9.05 29.30
CA THR A 80 50.64 9.58 29.40
C THR A 80 51.42 8.75 30.40
N VAL A 81 52.49 8.13 29.94
CA VAL A 81 53.41 7.33 30.75
C VAL A 81 54.49 8.25 31.32
N THR A 82 54.69 8.23 32.64
CA THR A 82 55.67 9.08 33.36
C THR A 82 56.91 8.33 33.83
N SER A 83 56.88 6.98 33.85
CA SER A 83 58.00 6.16 34.32
C SER A 83 59.14 5.99 33.33
N MET A 84 58.94 6.40 32.07
CA MET A 84 59.92 6.26 31.00
C MET A 84 60.15 7.61 30.33
N GLU A 85 61.36 7.81 29.79
CA GLU A 85 61.71 9.01 29.05
C GLU A 85 61.47 8.82 27.55
N TYR A 86 60.97 9.88 26.92
CA TYR A 86 60.76 9.92 25.48
C TYR A 86 62.09 10.02 24.72
N THR A 87 62.25 9.16 23.72
CA THR A 87 63.35 9.22 22.74
C THR A 87 62.78 9.32 21.33
N LYS A 88 63.47 10.03 20.41
CA LYS A 88 63.04 10.14 19.01
C LYS A 88 62.89 8.80 18.29
N GLU A 89 63.60 7.77 18.73
CA GLU A 89 63.50 6.42 18.17
C GLU A 89 62.11 5.79 18.38
N LEU A 90 61.33 6.27 19.36
CA LEU A 90 59.94 5.86 19.58
C LEU A 90 58.98 6.35 18.47
N GLU A 91 59.41 7.25 17.59
CA GLU A 91 58.64 7.65 16.41
C GLU A 91 58.70 6.59 15.29
N ASP A 92 59.74 5.74 15.29
CA ASP A 92 59.91 4.66 14.32
C ASP A 92 59.39 3.34 14.88
N ARG A 93 58.30 2.82 14.29
CA ARG A 93 57.67 1.54 14.66
C ARG A 93 58.60 0.33 14.51
N ASN A 94 59.66 0.44 13.71
CA ASN A 94 60.64 -0.63 13.50
C ASN A 94 61.83 -0.54 14.47
N SER A 95 61.92 0.51 15.29
CA SER A 95 63.01 0.66 16.24
C SER A 95 62.90 -0.34 17.38
N LYS A 96 64.06 -0.69 17.96
CA LYS A 96 64.08 -1.56 19.16
C LYS A 96 63.43 -0.88 20.36
N GLN A 97 63.58 0.45 20.49
CA GLN A 97 62.94 1.21 21.55
C GLN A 97 61.42 1.12 21.46
N PHE A 98 60.84 1.31 20.26
CA PHE A 98 59.39 1.21 20.07
C PHE A 98 58.88 -0.19 20.34
N GLN A 99 59.54 -1.23 19.82
CA GLN A 99 59.12 -2.62 20.02
C GLN A 99 59.15 -3.02 21.49
N ASN A 100 60.21 -2.67 22.22
CA ASN A 100 60.33 -2.94 23.65
C ASN A 100 59.25 -2.19 24.45
N PHE A 101 59.06 -0.90 24.16
CA PHE A 101 58.00 -0.11 24.78
C PHE A 101 56.61 -0.70 24.50
N SER A 102 56.33 -1.07 23.24
CA SER A 102 55.07 -1.65 22.83
C SER A 102 54.79 -2.97 23.55
N GLU A 103 55.80 -3.84 23.69
CA GLU A 103 55.65 -5.11 24.40
C GLU A 103 55.32 -4.89 25.89
N ILE A 104 56.01 -3.95 26.54
CA ILE A 104 55.76 -3.60 27.95
C ILE A 104 54.36 -2.99 28.10
N PHE A 105 54.00 -2.05 27.22
CA PHE A 105 52.70 -1.38 27.24
C PHE A 105 51.55 -2.35 27.05
N THR A 106 51.64 -3.25 26.06
CA THR A 106 50.60 -4.28 25.84
C THR A 106 50.45 -5.18 27.06
N LYS A 107 51.55 -5.67 27.64
CA LYS A 107 51.49 -6.53 28.85
C LYS A 107 50.84 -5.84 30.04
N GLU A 108 51.15 -4.56 30.26
CA GLU A 108 50.52 -3.81 31.35
C GLU A 108 49.02 -3.59 31.10
N MET A 109 48.62 -3.29 29.86
CA MET A 109 47.20 -3.15 29.52
C MET A 109 46.43 -4.47 29.65
N ASP A 110 47.05 -5.61 29.32
CA ASP A 110 46.45 -6.93 29.53
C ASP A 110 46.16 -7.21 31.02
N ILE A 111 47.02 -6.70 31.92
CA ILE A 111 46.80 -6.80 33.38
C ILE A 111 45.68 -5.85 33.82
N VAL A 112 45.63 -4.62 33.30
CA VAL A 112 44.59 -3.64 33.65
C VAL A 112 43.20 -4.14 33.26
N TYR A 113 43.07 -4.68 32.05
CA TYR A 113 41.81 -5.17 31.50
C TYR A 113 41.53 -6.64 31.83
N LEU A 114 42.32 -7.25 32.72
CA LEU A 114 42.09 -8.60 33.22
C LEU A 114 40.67 -8.72 33.78
N GLY A 115 39.94 -9.75 33.32
CA GLY A 115 38.56 -10.00 33.72
C GLY A 115 37.50 -9.46 32.76
N ILE A 116 37.88 -8.76 31.67
CA ILE A 116 37.00 -8.45 30.54
C ILE A 116 37.23 -9.52 29.45
N PRO A 117 36.30 -10.48 29.27
CA PRO A 117 36.46 -11.55 28.27
C PRO A 117 36.57 -11.04 26.82
N GLU A 118 35.90 -9.94 26.52
CA GLU A 118 35.87 -9.35 25.18
C GLU A 118 37.13 -8.53 24.86
N TYR A 119 38.03 -8.31 25.82
CA TYR A 119 39.28 -7.61 25.55
C TYR A 119 40.26 -8.52 24.80
N GLN A 120 40.71 -8.07 23.63
CA GLN A 120 41.62 -8.82 22.76
C GLN A 120 43.05 -8.28 22.78
N GLY A 121 43.24 -6.99 23.06
CA GLY A 121 44.56 -6.35 23.08
C GLY A 121 44.50 -4.84 22.86
N VAL A 122 45.68 -4.23 22.77
CA VAL A 122 45.85 -2.82 22.42
C VAL A 122 46.78 -2.65 21.21
N ASN A 123 46.53 -1.61 20.41
CA ASN A 123 47.36 -1.22 19.28
C ASN A 123 47.81 0.24 19.44
N ILE A 124 49.12 0.47 19.56
CA ILE A 124 49.68 1.83 19.69
C ILE A 124 49.62 2.51 18.33
N THR A 125 48.83 3.57 18.19
CA THR A 125 48.73 4.34 16.95
C THR A 125 49.92 5.29 16.84
N ARG A 126 50.22 6.07 17.89
CA ARG A 126 51.29 7.07 17.93
C ARG A 126 51.86 7.30 19.33
N LEU A 127 53.12 7.72 19.38
CA LEU A 127 53.81 8.15 20.60
C LEU A 127 54.30 9.60 20.46
N PHE A 128 54.07 10.45 21.47
CA PHE A 128 54.53 11.84 21.47
C PHE A 128 55.38 12.19 22.70
N ALA A 129 56.15 13.28 22.55
CA ALA A 129 56.94 13.86 23.62
C ALA A 129 56.08 14.43 24.76
N GLY A 130 56.49 14.19 26.01
CA GLY A 130 55.75 14.57 27.22
C GLY A 130 55.75 13.43 28.24
N SER A 131 56.94 13.04 28.71
CA SER A 131 57.24 11.76 29.35
C SER A 131 57.11 10.57 28.39
N ILE A 132 55.92 10.17 27.95
CA ILE A 132 55.60 9.45 26.69
C ILE A 132 54.07 9.51 26.58
N VAL A 133 53.52 10.22 25.60
CA VAL A 133 52.06 10.25 25.38
C VAL A 133 51.71 9.16 24.39
N VAL A 134 50.91 8.19 24.82
CA VAL A 134 50.51 7.01 24.05
C VAL A 134 49.10 7.20 23.53
N GLU A 135 48.96 7.43 22.23
CA GLU A 135 47.70 7.21 21.53
C GLU A 135 47.62 5.73 21.14
N HIS A 136 46.53 5.08 21.54
CA HIS A 136 46.31 3.67 21.30
C HIS A 136 44.84 3.36 21.10
N GLU A 137 44.59 2.24 20.45
CA GLU A 137 43.26 1.64 20.29
C GLU A 137 43.17 0.44 21.23
N VAL A 138 42.09 0.37 22.01
CA VAL A 138 41.70 -0.85 22.71
C VAL A 138 40.83 -1.68 21.77
N ILE A 139 41.24 -2.93 21.51
CA ILE A 139 40.55 -3.85 20.62
C ILE A 139 39.65 -4.76 21.46
N LEU A 140 38.35 -4.63 21.24
CA LEU A 140 37.31 -5.48 21.80
C LEU A 140 36.81 -6.45 20.73
N LYS A 141 36.54 -7.69 21.11
CA LYS A 141 36.06 -8.75 20.22
C LYS A 141 35.03 -9.62 20.95
N THR A 142 33.90 -9.86 20.31
CA THR A 142 32.86 -10.75 20.84
C THR A 142 32.19 -11.52 19.70
N ASN A 143 31.45 -12.58 20.03
CA ASN A 143 30.68 -13.33 19.05
C ASN A 143 29.51 -12.47 18.55
N TYR A 144 29.15 -12.63 17.27
CA TYR A 144 27.99 -11.93 16.74
C TYR A 144 26.70 -12.45 17.38
N THR A 145 25.93 -11.52 17.92
CA THR A 145 24.54 -11.72 18.37
C THR A 145 23.72 -10.53 17.90
N PRO A 146 22.38 -10.61 17.79
CA PRO A 146 21.55 -9.45 17.44
C PRO A 146 21.79 -8.23 18.36
N GLU A 147 22.15 -8.46 19.63
CA GLU A 147 22.43 -7.42 20.63
C GLU A 147 23.92 -7.07 20.80
N TYR A 148 24.81 -7.49 19.88
CA TYR A 148 26.26 -7.29 20.02
C TYR A 148 26.66 -5.82 20.27
N LYS A 149 25.94 -4.86 19.67
CA LYS A 149 26.17 -3.42 19.86
C LYS A 149 25.98 -3.01 21.32
N GLU A 150 24.99 -3.57 22.02
CA GLU A 150 24.74 -3.29 23.44
C GLU A 150 25.83 -3.89 24.32
N VAL A 151 26.25 -5.12 24.01
CA VAL A 151 27.36 -5.80 24.70
C VAL A 151 28.64 -4.98 24.59
N LEU A 152 29.02 -4.58 23.36
CA LEU A 152 30.22 -3.77 23.13
C LEU A 152 30.14 -2.40 23.82
N ASN A 153 28.97 -1.75 23.82
CA ASN A 153 28.78 -0.49 24.55
C ASN A 153 28.97 -0.66 26.07
N LYS A 154 28.44 -1.74 26.65
CA LYS A 154 28.61 -2.04 28.07
C LYS A 154 30.08 -2.31 28.42
N VAL A 155 30.75 -3.15 27.64
CA VAL A 155 32.17 -3.47 27.83
C VAL A 155 33.04 -2.22 27.68
N THR A 156 32.72 -1.34 26.72
CA THR A 156 33.41 -0.06 26.55
C THR A 156 33.34 0.78 27.83
N GLN A 157 32.19 0.85 28.50
CA GLN A 157 32.07 1.55 29.78
C GLN A 157 32.92 0.88 30.87
N GLU A 158 32.96 -0.45 30.91
CA GLU A 158 33.78 -1.19 31.88
C GLU A 158 35.30 -0.94 31.67
N VAL A 159 35.76 -0.89 30.41
CA VAL A 159 37.13 -0.52 30.04
C VAL A 159 37.46 0.88 30.55
N ILE A 160 36.55 1.84 30.32
CA ILE A 160 36.67 3.23 30.79
C ILE A 160 36.78 3.29 32.31
N GLU A 161 35.94 2.57 33.04
CA GLU A 161 35.95 2.56 34.50
C GLU A 161 37.24 1.94 35.05
N LYS A 162 37.70 0.82 34.48
CA LYS A 162 38.94 0.14 34.90
C LYS A 162 40.16 1.03 34.73
N ILE A 163 40.36 1.64 33.57
CA ILE A 163 41.52 2.52 33.35
C ILE A 163 41.47 3.76 34.26
N GLN A 164 40.27 4.31 34.52
CA GLN A 164 40.10 5.43 35.45
C GLN A 164 40.42 5.03 36.89
N ASN A 165 40.07 3.81 37.30
CA ASN A 165 40.39 3.32 38.64
C ASN A 165 41.89 3.06 38.80
N VAL A 166 42.55 2.42 37.82
CA VAL A 166 44.00 2.18 37.88
C VAL A 166 44.77 3.50 37.94
N THR A 167 44.39 4.46 37.11
CA THR A 167 45.01 5.80 37.14
C THR A 167 44.79 6.47 38.50
N LYS A 168 43.59 6.43 39.09
CA LYS A 168 43.33 6.99 40.44
C LYS A 168 44.08 6.29 41.56
N GLU A 169 44.11 4.96 41.60
CA GLU A 169 44.76 4.18 42.67
C GLU A 169 46.28 4.41 42.71
N GLN A 170 46.93 4.60 41.55
CA GLN A 170 48.34 4.95 41.47
C GLN A 170 48.66 6.29 42.18
N ILE A 171 47.70 7.22 42.28
CA ILE A 171 47.86 8.49 43.02
C ILE A 171 47.83 8.26 44.53
N SER A 172 46.94 7.39 45.02
CA SER A 172 46.68 7.23 46.45
C SER A 172 47.83 6.57 47.22
N ARG A 173 48.73 5.84 46.53
CA ARG A 173 49.92 5.23 47.12
C ARG A 173 51.18 6.08 46.85
N ASN A 174 51.27 7.24 47.50
CA ASN A 174 52.52 7.97 47.79
C ASN A 174 53.60 8.02 46.68
N ASN A 175 53.47 8.80 45.59
CA ASN A 175 54.57 9.20 44.66
C ASN A 175 55.61 8.14 44.23
N THR A 176 55.39 6.85 44.49
CA THR A 176 56.30 5.74 44.28
C THR A 176 55.47 4.68 43.61
N CYS A 177 55.55 4.73 42.30
CA CYS A 177 54.86 3.81 41.43
C CYS A 177 55.58 2.46 41.49
N ALA A 178 54.88 1.44 41.99
CA ALA A 178 55.41 0.09 42.11
C ALA A 178 55.18 -0.76 40.83
N SER A 179 54.48 -0.22 39.83
CA SER A 179 54.23 -0.87 38.53
C SER A 179 55.31 -0.53 37.50
N VAL A 180 55.38 -1.34 36.43
CA VAL A 180 56.35 -1.14 35.35
C VAL A 180 56.05 0.15 34.56
N LEU A 181 54.76 0.48 34.38
CA LEU A 181 54.32 1.73 33.78
C LEU A 181 53.51 2.59 34.77
N CYS A 182 53.83 3.88 34.81
CA CYS A 182 53.16 4.86 35.67
C CYS A 182 52.44 5.87 34.80
N TYR A 183 51.20 6.22 35.15
CA TYR A 183 50.36 7.04 34.28
C TYR A 183 50.09 8.42 34.90
N ASN A 184 50.01 9.44 34.06
CA ASN A 184 49.52 10.77 34.47
C ASN A 184 47.98 10.80 34.42
N THR A 185 47.39 11.19 35.54
CA THR A 185 45.96 10.99 35.83
C THR A 185 45.05 12.07 35.29
N THR A 186 45.59 13.25 34.99
CA THR A 186 44.87 14.36 34.35
C THR A 186 44.99 14.36 32.82
N ALA A 187 45.82 13.47 32.26
CA ALA A 187 46.12 13.43 30.83
C ALA A 187 45.43 12.28 30.08
N THR A 188 44.63 11.45 30.77
CA THR A 188 43.88 10.38 30.10
C THR A 188 42.72 11.00 29.33
N LYS A 189 42.79 10.96 28.00
CA LYS A 189 41.72 11.46 27.12
C LYS A 189 41.08 10.28 26.41
N MET A 190 39.76 10.25 26.44
CA MET A 190 38.95 9.27 25.73
C MET A 190 38.54 9.87 24.39
N GLN A 191 38.72 9.11 23.33
CA GLN A 191 38.24 9.44 22.00
C GLN A 191 37.09 8.49 21.63
N ASN A 192 36.61 8.64 20.40
CA ASN A 192 35.39 7.98 19.92
C ASN A 192 35.57 6.46 19.85
N VAL A 193 34.44 5.74 19.97
CA VAL A 193 34.37 4.29 19.76
C VAL A 193 34.03 4.05 18.29
N THR A 194 34.85 3.28 17.60
CA THR A 194 34.60 2.80 16.24
C THR A 194 34.26 1.32 16.30
N VAL A 195 32.97 1.00 16.15
CA VAL A 195 32.52 -0.40 16.02
C VAL A 195 32.79 -0.87 14.60
N THR A 196 33.34 -2.08 14.43
CA THR A 196 33.59 -2.63 13.09
C THR A 196 32.32 -2.77 12.25
N GLU A 197 32.53 -2.66 10.94
CA GLU A 197 31.62 -2.21 9.88
C GLU A 197 30.39 -3.09 9.59
N TYR A 198 30.18 -4.21 10.31
CA TYR A 198 29.03 -5.07 10.05
C TYR A 198 27.75 -4.49 10.67
N ASP A 199 27.04 -3.70 9.86
CA ASP A 199 25.72 -3.15 10.20
C ASP A 199 24.67 -3.66 9.18
N PRO A 200 23.94 -4.73 9.51
CA PRO A 200 22.96 -5.32 8.59
C PRO A 200 21.79 -4.36 8.30
N GLU A 201 21.47 -3.44 9.21
CA GLU A 201 20.39 -2.46 8.98
C GLU A 201 20.81 -1.42 7.94
N LYS A 202 22.05 -0.96 8.03
CA LYS A 202 22.62 -0.03 7.06
C LYS A 202 22.74 -0.68 5.69
N GLU A 203 23.31 -1.89 5.62
CA GLU A 203 23.44 -2.64 4.37
C GLU A 203 22.07 -2.89 3.71
N CYS A 204 21.08 -3.30 4.51
CA CYS A 204 19.71 -3.53 4.04
C CYS A 204 19.10 -2.28 3.40
N ARG A 205 19.27 -1.11 4.02
CA ARG A 205 18.78 0.17 3.48
C ARG A 205 19.52 0.59 2.22
N GLU A 206 20.84 0.43 2.19
CA GLU A 206 21.66 0.77 1.02
C GLU A 206 21.30 -0.09 -0.20
N ARG A 207 21.15 -1.41 -0.01
CA ARG A 207 20.75 -2.34 -1.08
C ARG A 207 19.31 -2.13 -1.55
N ALA A 208 18.40 -1.71 -0.66
CA ALA A 208 17.02 -1.38 -1.02
C ALA A 208 16.91 -0.10 -1.88
N GLY A 209 17.93 0.77 -1.85
CA GLY A 209 17.93 2.04 -2.57
C GLY A 209 16.96 3.08 -1.98
N ASN A 210 17.15 4.35 -2.34
CA ASN A 210 16.45 5.47 -1.72
C ASN A 210 14.91 5.39 -1.82
N ASP A 211 14.39 4.84 -2.91
CA ASP A 211 12.94 4.73 -3.16
C ASP A 211 12.25 3.74 -2.22
N TYR A 212 12.96 2.69 -1.77
CA TYR A 212 12.37 1.59 -1.00
C TYR A 212 12.98 1.40 0.39
N ALA A 213 14.10 2.06 0.70
CA ALA A 213 14.83 1.93 1.97
C ALA A 213 13.94 2.13 3.21
N ALA A 214 12.91 2.98 3.13
CA ALA A 214 11.98 3.22 4.23
C ALA A 214 11.07 2.01 4.56
N TYR A 215 10.91 1.07 3.62
CA TYR A 215 10.00 -0.08 3.74
C TYR A 215 10.72 -1.39 4.04
N PHE A 216 12.04 -1.43 3.90
CA PHE A 216 12.88 -2.55 4.27
C PHE A 216 13.42 -2.40 5.69
N PHE A 217 13.46 -3.52 6.41
CA PHE A 217 13.97 -3.61 7.76
C PHE A 217 14.63 -4.97 7.98
N VAL A 218 15.51 -5.04 8.98
CA VAL A 218 16.11 -6.30 9.41
C VAL A 218 15.21 -6.97 10.43
N GLU A 219 15.00 -8.28 10.25
CA GLU A 219 14.38 -9.13 11.25
C GLU A 219 15.19 -10.41 11.42
N TYR A 220 15.33 -10.86 12.67
CA TYR A 220 16.17 -11.99 13.02
C TYR A 220 15.34 -13.27 13.07
N LYS A 221 15.86 -14.30 12.42
CA LYS A 221 15.31 -15.66 12.49
C LYS A 221 16.48 -16.62 12.63
N GLU A 222 16.47 -17.44 13.70
CA GLU A 222 17.59 -18.33 14.03
C GLU A 222 18.93 -17.57 14.11
N GLU A 223 18.94 -16.42 14.80
CA GLU A 223 20.11 -15.52 14.96
C GLU A 223 20.69 -14.93 13.65
N LYS A 224 20.04 -15.18 12.51
CA LYS A 224 20.45 -14.63 11.22
C LYS A 224 19.65 -13.37 10.87
N PRO A 225 20.32 -12.27 10.48
CA PRO A 225 19.63 -11.07 10.01
C PRO A 225 19.02 -11.33 8.63
N ASN A 226 17.74 -11.01 8.48
CA ASN A 226 17.04 -11.07 7.19
C ASN A 226 16.61 -9.65 6.82
N CYS A 227 17.11 -9.13 5.71
CA CYS A 227 16.63 -7.86 5.15
C CYS A 227 15.34 -8.09 4.38
N ILE A 228 14.21 -7.67 4.95
CA ILE A 228 12.88 -7.97 4.43
C ILE A 228 12.00 -6.74 4.45
N ASN A 229 10.94 -6.77 3.64
CA ASN A 229 9.82 -5.86 3.78
C ASN A 229 8.59 -6.61 4.33
N ARG A 230 7.50 -5.89 4.59
CA ARG A 230 6.28 -6.47 5.15
C ARG A 230 5.63 -7.55 4.27
N CYS A 231 5.97 -7.65 2.98
CA CYS A 231 5.42 -8.68 2.11
C CYS A 231 6.12 -10.04 2.23
N MET A 232 7.21 -10.15 3.00
CA MET A 232 7.84 -11.43 3.28
C MET A 232 7.00 -12.21 4.31
N PRO A 233 6.53 -13.43 4.02
CA PRO A 233 5.76 -14.22 4.97
C PRO A 233 6.64 -14.86 6.06
N GLY A 234 6.04 -15.15 7.22
CA GLY A 234 6.69 -15.92 8.29
C GLY A 234 7.57 -15.11 9.25
N PHE A 235 7.35 -13.79 9.33
CA PHE A 235 7.97 -12.86 10.26
C PHE A 235 6.90 -12.12 11.09
N ASN A 236 7.28 -11.50 12.20
CA ASN A 236 6.34 -10.85 13.13
C ASN A 236 5.68 -9.62 12.50
N ARG A 237 6.41 -8.90 11.63
CA ARG A 237 5.92 -7.70 10.93
C ARG A 237 5.38 -7.97 9.54
N SER A 238 5.14 -9.24 9.18
CA SER A 238 4.56 -9.64 7.91
C SER A 238 3.12 -9.14 7.77
N LEU A 239 2.80 -8.57 6.61
CA LEU A 239 1.44 -8.20 6.22
C LEU A 239 0.74 -9.44 5.64
N ASN A 240 -0.36 -9.85 6.29
CA ASN A 240 -1.19 -10.93 5.79
C ASN A 240 -2.26 -10.37 4.84
N CYS A 241 -2.20 -10.74 3.56
CA CYS A 241 -3.17 -10.32 2.55
C CYS A 241 -4.31 -11.32 2.33
N ASN A 242 -4.50 -12.32 3.20
CA ASN A 242 -5.53 -13.36 3.09
C ASN A 242 -5.62 -13.96 1.67
N PHE A 243 -6.65 -13.59 0.90
CA PHE A 243 -6.88 -14.02 -0.49
C PHE A 243 -6.33 -13.03 -1.53
N GLY A 244 -5.23 -12.35 -1.19
CA GLY A 244 -4.54 -11.39 -2.02
C GLY A 244 -3.04 -11.64 -2.09
N LYS A 245 -2.39 -10.98 -3.04
CA LYS A 245 -0.93 -10.96 -3.19
C LYS A 245 -0.37 -9.69 -2.56
N CYS A 246 0.60 -9.81 -1.66
CA CYS A 246 1.34 -8.66 -1.14
C CYS A 246 2.38 -8.22 -2.17
N GLN A 247 2.42 -6.92 -2.48
CA GLN A 247 3.45 -6.31 -3.31
C GLN A 247 3.92 -4.99 -2.69
N LEU A 248 5.19 -4.65 -2.90
CA LEU A 248 5.75 -3.39 -2.43
C LEU A 248 5.76 -2.35 -3.57
N ASP A 249 4.92 -1.33 -3.42
CA ASP A 249 4.90 -0.16 -4.30
C ASP A 249 5.83 0.95 -3.76
N ARG A 250 6.06 1.98 -4.57
CA ARG A 250 6.74 3.21 -4.12
C ARG A 250 6.02 3.94 -2.99
N SER A 251 4.72 3.69 -2.83
CA SER A 251 3.92 4.23 -1.72
C SER A 251 3.94 3.34 -0.46
N GLY A 252 4.53 2.14 -0.56
CA GLY A 252 4.61 1.17 0.52
C GLY A 252 3.98 -0.18 0.18
N PRO A 253 3.98 -1.12 1.14
CA PRO A 253 3.45 -2.46 0.95
C PRO A 253 1.92 -2.43 0.85
N ARG A 254 1.37 -3.09 -0.16
CA ARG A 254 -0.06 -3.17 -0.44
C ARG A 254 -0.49 -4.57 -0.81
N CYS A 255 -1.73 -4.90 -0.44
CA CYS A 255 -2.38 -6.14 -0.83
C CYS A 255 -3.19 -5.94 -2.10
N TYR A 256 -2.95 -6.79 -3.09
CA TYR A 256 -3.70 -6.87 -4.33
C TYR A 256 -4.63 -8.07 -4.26
N CYS A 257 -5.93 -7.81 -4.10
CA CYS A 257 -6.93 -8.87 -3.94
C CYS A 257 -7.11 -9.66 -5.23
N LEU A 258 -7.00 -10.99 -5.11
CA LEU A 258 -7.22 -11.87 -6.25
C LEU A 258 -8.70 -11.86 -6.59
N THR A 259 -9.03 -11.91 -7.88
CA THR A 259 -10.41 -12.11 -8.33
C THR A 259 -10.56 -13.55 -8.78
N THR A 260 -11.44 -14.30 -8.12
CA THR A 260 -11.74 -15.69 -8.51
C THR A 260 -13.02 -15.72 -9.33
N ASP A 261 -13.34 -16.86 -9.96
CA ASP A 261 -14.59 -17.00 -10.70
C ASP A 261 -15.82 -16.94 -9.80
N THR A 262 -15.68 -17.27 -8.52
CA THR A 262 -16.81 -17.39 -7.57
C THR A 262 -16.96 -16.20 -6.63
N ASP A 263 -15.89 -15.49 -6.32
CA ASP A 263 -15.86 -14.47 -5.27
C ASP A 263 -15.11 -13.21 -5.73
N TRP A 264 -15.60 -12.04 -5.29
CA TRP A 264 -14.81 -10.81 -5.27
C TRP A 264 -14.28 -10.59 -3.85
N TYR A 265 -12.97 -10.35 -3.75
CA TYR A 265 -12.31 -10.03 -2.49
C TYR A 265 -12.06 -8.52 -2.41
N SER A 266 -12.31 -7.93 -1.25
CA SER A 266 -12.16 -6.49 -1.00
C SER A 266 -11.66 -6.21 0.42
N GLY A 267 -11.21 -4.99 0.68
CA GLY A 267 -10.58 -4.56 1.93
C GLY A 267 -9.09 -4.28 1.75
N GLU A 268 -8.47 -3.65 2.74
CA GLU A 268 -7.03 -3.35 2.70
C GLU A 268 -6.17 -4.62 2.76
N THR A 269 -6.67 -5.67 3.43
CA THR A 269 -6.01 -6.98 3.51
C THR A 269 -6.78 -8.10 2.82
N CYS A 270 -7.71 -7.75 1.92
CA CYS A 270 -8.54 -8.69 1.18
C CYS A 270 -9.35 -9.64 2.09
N GLU A 271 -9.79 -9.14 3.24
CA GLU A 271 -10.51 -9.90 4.27
C GLU A 271 -11.97 -10.21 3.90
N PHE A 272 -12.60 -9.39 3.06
CA PHE A 272 -14.03 -9.52 2.74
C PHE A 272 -14.21 -10.26 1.43
N SER A 273 -14.98 -11.36 1.44
CA SER A 273 -15.36 -12.11 0.25
C SER A 273 -16.84 -11.93 -0.08
N THR A 274 -17.16 -11.60 -1.33
CA THR A 274 -18.53 -11.49 -1.83
C THR A 274 -18.77 -12.48 -2.97
N LYS A 275 -19.77 -13.35 -2.81
CA LYS A 275 -20.12 -14.37 -3.81
C LYS A 275 -20.70 -13.69 -5.05
N LYS A 276 -20.11 -13.95 -6.22
CA LYS A 276 -20.59 -13.42 -7.50
C LYS A 276 -22.01 -13.89 -7.82
N SER A 277 -22.32 -15.16 -7.52
CA SER A 277 -23.64 -15.74 -7.74
C SER A 277 -24.75 -15.03 -6.96
N LEU A 278 -24.46 -14.52 -5.76
CA LEU A 278 -25.42 -13.74 -4.98
C LEU A 278 -25.76 -12.43 -5.69
N VAL A 279 -24.74 -11.71 -6.16
CA VAL A 279 -24.93 -10.43 -6.86
C VAL A 279 -25.64 -10.63 -8.19
N TYR A 280 -25.18 -11.59 -9.01
CA TYR A 280 -25.85 -11.89 -10.29
C TYR A 280 -27.27 -12.43 -10.08
N GLY A 281 -27.52 -13.19 -9.01
CA GLY A 281 -28.84 -13.66 -8.64
C GLY A 281 -29.79 -12.50 -8.30
N LEU A 282 -29.34 -11.56 -7.47
CA LEU A 282 -30.13 -10.38 -7.09
C LEU A 282 -30.39 -9.45 -8.28
N VAL A 283 -29.35 -9.15 -9.08
CA VAL A 283 -29.49 -8.30 -10.28
C VAL A 283 -30.39 -8.97 -11.32
N GLY A 284 -30.26 -10.28 -11.52
CA GLY A 284 -31.12 -11.05 -12.41
C GLY A 284 -32.59 -11.03 -11.96
N ALA A 285 -32.86 -11.24 -10.66
CA ALA A 285 -34.20 -11.18 -10.11
C ALA A 285 -34.84 -9.79 -10.23
N ALA A 286 -34.07 -8.73 -9.90
CA ALA A 286 -34.53 -7.35 -10.07
C ALA A 286 -34.81 -7.02 -11.55
N GLY A 287 -33.95 -7.45 -12.47
CA GLY A 287 -34.16 -7.28 -13.91
C GLY A 287 -35.43 -7.98 -14.41
N ALA A 288 -35.69 -9.21 -13.96
CA ALA A 288 -36.91 -9.93 -14.28
C ALA A 288 -38.18 -9.21 -13.77
N LEU A 289 -38.14 -8.66 -12.56
CA LEU A 289 -39.24 -7.87 -12.01
C LEU A 289 -39.51 -6.60 -12.82
N VAL A 290 -38.46 -5.86 -13.21
CA VAL A 290 -38.60 -4.68 -14.07
C VAL A 290 -39.20 -5.04 -15.42
N LEU A 291 -38.76 -6.14 -16.04
CA LEU A 291 -39.33 -6.64 -17.30
C LEU A 291 -40.81 -7.00 -17.14
N LEU A 292 -41.20 -7.65 -16.05
CA LEU A 292 -42.61 -7.97 -15.77
C LEU A 292 -43.47 -6.70 -15.66
N VAL A 293 -42.99 -5.68 -14.96
CA VAL A 293 -43.68 -4.39 -14.84
C VAL A 293 -43.84 -3.73 -16.22
N LEU A 294 -42.80 -3.72 -17.05
CA LEU A 294 -42.87 -3.18 -18.41
C LEU A 294 -43.89 -3.92 -19.28
N VAL A 295 -43.94 -5.25 -19.19
CA VAL A 295 -44.94 -6.06 -19.91
C VAL A 295 -46.36 -5.72 -19.46
N VAL A 296 -46.58 -5.56 -18.15
CA VAL A 296 -47.89 -5.16 -17.60
C VAL A 296 -48.28 -3.76 -18.11
N LEU A 297 -47.37 -2.79 -18.08
CA LEU A 297 -47.62 -1.43 -18.59
C LEU A 297 -47.94 -1.44 -20.09
N LEU A 298 -47.21 -2.22 -20.89
CA LEU A 298 -47.50 -2.38 -22.33
C LEU A 298 -48.88 -3.00 -22.57
N MET A 299 -49.26 -4.01 -21.77
CA MET A 299 -50.60 -4.61 -21.83
C MET A 299 -51.71 -3.63 -21.46
N LEU A 300 -51.51 -2.81 -20.42
CA LEU A 300 -52.45 -1.76 -20.03
C LEU A 300 -52.57 -0.68 -21.11
N MET A 301 -51.46 -0.24 -21.70
CA MET A 301 -51.44 0.70 -22.82
C MET A 301 -52.13 0.14 -24.07
N PHE A 302 -52.00 -1.16 -24.34
CA PHE A 302 -52.69 -1.81 -25.44
C PHE A 302 -54.20 -1.92 -25.18
N ARG A 303 -54.60 -2.27 -23.94
CA ARG A 303 -56.01 -2.30 -23.54
C ARG A 303 -56.65 -0.91 -23.60
N SER A 304 -55.99 0.12 -23.05
CA SER A 304 -56.50 1.49 -23.10
C SER A 304 -56.62 2.00 -24.54
N LYS A 305 -55.64 1.74 -25.41
CA LYS A 305 -55.74 2.05 -26.85
C LYS A 305 -56.89 1.29 -27.53
N ARG A 306 -57.13 0.04 -27.16
CA ARG A 306 -58.24 -0.76 -27.73
C ARG A 306 -59.60 -0.26 -27.24
N GLU A 307 -59.70 0.14 -25.98
CA GLU A 307 -60.90 0.76 -25.41
C GLU A 307 -61.16 2.14 -25.99
N LEU A 308 -60.14 2.98 -26.15
CA LEU A 308 -60.23 4.26 -26.86
C LEU A 308 -60.68 4.08 -28.31
N LYS A 309 -60.15 3.08 -29.04
CA LYS A 309 -60.64 2.76 -30.39
C LYS A 309 -62.11 2.33 -30.40
N ARG A 310 -62.55 1.55 -29.40
CA ARG A 310 -63.96 1.14 -29.23
C ARG A 310 -64.87 2.32 -28.85
N GLN A 311 -64.40 3.23 -28.02
CA GLN A 311 -65.14 4.45 -27.69
C GLN A 311 -65.22 5.38 -28.89
N LYS A 312 -64.11 5.59 -29.63
CA LYS A 312 -64.09 6.39 -30.86
C LYS A 312 -65.02 5.81 -31.94
N SER A 313 -65.15 4.48 -32.07
CA SER A 313 -66.12 3.88 -32.99
C SER A 313 -67.57 4.06 -32.53
N ARG A 314 -67.85 4.01 -31.22
CA ARG A 314 -69.19 4.28 -30.67
C ARG A 314 -69.60 5.75 -30.82
N VAL A 315 -68.68 6.69 -30.59
CA VAL A 315 -68.92 8.13 -30.79
C VAL A 315 -69.10 8.45 -32.27
N SER A 316 -68.31 7.85 -33.16
CA SER A 316 -68.50 7.97 -34.61
C SER A 316 -69.85 7.41 -35.07
N GLN A 317 -70.31 6.28 -34.53
CA GLN A 317 -71.67 5.79 -34.80
C GLN A 317 -72.75 6.74 -34.26
N LEU A 318 -72.55 7.36 -33.10
CA LEU A 318 -73.50 8.32 -32.53
C LEU A 318 -73.58 9.61 -33.38
N TYR A 319 -72.45 10.11 -33.89
CA TYR A 319 -72.43 11.25 -34.82
C TYR A 319 -73.17 10.95 -36.13
N MET A 320 -73.03 9.73 -36.67
CA MET A 320 -73.78 9.28 -37.86
C MET A 320 -75.30 9.25 -37.62
N TRP A 321 -75.75 8.81 -36.43
CA TRP A 321 -77.17 8.86 -36.04
C TRP A 321 -77.71 10.29 -35.93
N HIS A 322 -76.88 11.26 -35.56
CA HIS A 322 -77.28 12.67 -35.50
C HIS A 322 -77.32 13.37 -36.87
N GLU A 323 -76.72 12.80 -37.91
CA GLU A 323 -76.71 13.36 -39.27
C GLU A 323 -77.85 12.80 -40.15
N GLU A 324 -78.43 11.64 -39.83
CA GLU A 324 -79.53 11.03 -40.60
C GLU A 324 -80.93 11.53 -40.22
N ASP A 325 -81.14 12.09 -39.02
CA ASP A 325 -82.41 12.74 -38.65
C ASP A 325 -82.38 14.25 -38.92
N GLY A 326 -82.75 14.62 -40.14
CA GLY A 326 -82.87 16.00 -40.58
C GLY A 326 -84.03 16.78 -39.93
N GLY A 327 -83.72 18.01 -39.50
CA GLY A 327 -84.68 19.14 -39.39
C GLY A 327 -85.16 19.49 -37.97
N PRO A 328 -85.19 20.79 -37.59
CA PRO A 328 -85.55 21.22 -36.24
C PRO A 328 -87.05 21.08 -35.96
N THR A 329 -87.43 20.29 -34.96
CA THR A 329 -88.77 20.30 -34.36
C THR A 329 -88.91 21.49 -33.41
N PRO A 330 -89.93 22.36 -33.55
CA PRO A 330 -90.09 23.52 -32.68
C PRO A 330 -90.60 23.09 -31.30
N GLY A 331 -89.88 23.46 -30.24
CA GLY A 331 -90.38 23.32 -28.86
C GLY A 331 -89.51 22.53 -27.88
N THR A 332 -88.24 22.26 -28.18
CA THR A 332 -87.36 21.55 -27.22
C THR A 332 -86.17 22.40 -26.82
N PHE A 333 -86.01 22.60 -25.51
CA PHE A 333 -84.93 23.37 -24.89
C PHE A 333 -83.57 22.81 -25.27
N ARG A 334 -82.68 23.70 -25.72
CA ARG A 334 -81.33 23.37 -26.16
C ARG A 334 -80.37 23.64 -25.00
N ASN A 335 -79.85 22.59 -24.36
CA ASN A 335 -78.69 22.73 -23.47
C ASN A 335 -77.44 22.89 -24.35
N ILE A 336 -77.05 24.13 -24.59
CA ILE A 336 -75.74 24.47 -25.15
C ILE A 336 -74.77 24.43 -23.98
N GLY A 337 -74.05 23.33 -23.84
CA GLY A 337 -73.10 23.18 -22.75
C GLY A 337 -72.37 21.85 -22.82
N PHE A 338 -71.83 21.51 -23.99
CA PHE A 338 -70.76 20.53 -24.07
C PHE A 338 -70.04 20.69 -25.40
N ASP A 339 -69.18 21.71 -25.47
CA ASP A 339 -68.14 21.79 -26.48
C ASP A 339 -66.83 21.67 -25.71
N ILE A 340 -66.24 20.47 -25.69
CA ILE A 340 -64.87 20.30 -25.19
C ILE A 340 -63.96 20.62 -26.38
N HIS A 341 -63.55 21.88 -26.45
CA HIS A 341 -62.33 22.23 -27.17
C HIS A 341 -61.16 21.52 -26.47
N GLU A 342 -60.55 20.56 -27.17
CA GLU A 342 -59.15 20.23 -26.92
C GLU A 342 -58.34 21.42 -27.40
N ASP A 343 -57.87 22.24 -26.46
CA ASP A 343 -56.54 22.85 -26.54
C ASP A 343 -56.10 23.33 -25.15
N GLN A 344 -54.79 23.44 -25.05
CA GLN A 344 -53.94 23.36 -23.88
C GLN A 344 -53.86 24.66 -23.07
N ASP A 345 -53.61 24.50 -21.76
CA ASP A 345 -53.24 25.52 -20.76
C ASP A 345 -54.35 26.45 -20.25
N ASP A 346 -54.92 26.10 -19.08
CA ASP A 346 -54.97 26.97 -17.88
C ASP A 346 -55.93 26.41 -16.82
N ALA A 347 -55.44 26.32 -15.58
CA ALA A 347 -56.21 25.89 -14.43
C ALA A 347 -57.26 26.94 -14.05
N ILE A 348 -58.55 26.59 -14.12
CA ILE A 348 -59.63 27.40 -13.53
C ILE A 348 -60.53 26.54 -12.63
N HIS A 349 -60.69 27.05 -11.42
CA HIS A 349 -61.33 26.53 -10.22
C HIS A 349 -62.80 26.11 -10.45
N LEU A 350 -63.09 24.82 -10.29
CA LEU A 350 -64.40 24.19 -10.49
C LEU A 350 -65.33 24.42 -9.28
N ASP A 351 -65.64 25.66 -8.93
CA ASP A 351 -66.42 25.94 -7.71
C ASP A 351 -67.47 27.07 -7.83
N SER A 352 -67.80 27.53 -9.05
CA SER A 352 -68.79 28.61 -9.23
C SER A 352 -70.01 28.28 -10.10
N ILE A 353 -70.18 27.03 -10.56
CA ILE A 353 -71.30 26.64 -11.45
C ILE A 353 -72.42 25.89 -10.69
N TYR A 354 -72.19 25.43 -9.46
CA TYR A 354 -73.15 24.61 -8.70
C TYR A 354 -73.91 25.34 -7.56
N SER A 355 -73.96 26.68 -7.55
CA SER A 355 -74.55 27.41 -6.42
C SER A 355 -76.00 27.89 -6.58
N ASN A 356 -76.68 27.69 -7.73
CA ASN A 356 -77.99 28.32 -7.96
C ASN A 356 -79.10 27.36 -8.46
N PHE A 357 -79.28 26.20 -7.82
CA PHE A 357 -80.51 25.43 -7.96
C PHE A 357 -81.19 25.29 -6.60
N GLN A 358 -82.24 26.08 -6.40
CA GLN A 358 -83.09 25.99 -5.20
C GLN A 358 -84.54 25.71 -5.64
N PRO A 359 -85.02 24.46 -5.51
CA PRO A 359 -86.38 24.12 -5.91
C PRO A 359 -87.40 24.74 -4.96
N SER A 360 -88.40 25.43 -5.51
CA SER A 360 -89.58 25.89 -4.77
C SER A 360 -90.52 24.70 -4.53
N LEU A 361 -90.81 24.39 -3.26
CA LEU A 361 -91.63 23.26 -2.83
C LEU A 361 -93.03 23.67 -2.35
N ASP A 362 -93.49 24.89 -2.65
CA ASP A 362 -94.75 25.45 -2.14
C ASP A 362 -96.03 24.73 -2.61
N HIS A 363 -95.93 23.75 -3.52
CA HIS A 363 -97.09 23.04 -4.09
C HIS A 363 -97.01 21.50 -3.96
N ILE A 364 -96.17 20.98 -3.06
CA ILE A 364 -96.08 19.53 -2.81
C ILE A 364 -96.81 19.17 -1.52
N ASP A 365 -97.94 18.48 -1.68
CA ASP A 365 -98.70 17.87 -0.58
C ASP A 365 -98.04 16.56 -0.15
N SER A 366 -97.41 16.58 1.03
CA SER A 366 -96.57 15.51 1.57
C SER A 366 -97.35 14.30 2.10
N GLU A 367 -98.68 14.34 2.16
CA GLU A 367 -99.50 13.20 2.60
C GLU A 367 -99.98 12.30 1.45
N THR A 368 -99.69 12.66 0.20
CA THR A 368 -100.12 11.88 -0.97
C THR A 368 -99.22 10.66 -1.22
N GLN A 369 -99.73 9.46 -0.87
CA GLN A 369 -99.06 8.20 -1.23
C GLN A 369 -99.30 7.84 -2.70
N ILE A 370 -98.27 8.00 -3.53
CA ILE A 370 -98.28 7.57 -4.94
C ILE A 370 -98.13 6.04 -5.01
N LYS A 371 -99.21 5.33 -5.37
CA LYS A 371 -99.16 3.89 -5.69
C LYS A 371 -99.06 3.71 -7.21
N ILE A 372 -97.87 3.32 -7.67
CA ILE A 372 -97.61 3.00 -9.07
C ILE A 372 -97.91 1.51 -9.28
N GLN A 373 -98.86 1.18 -10.16
CA GLN A 373 -99.10 -0.22 -10.55
C GLN A 373 -97.96 -0.76 -11.42
N ARG A 374 -97.59 -2.03 -11.19
CA ARG A 374 -96.56 -2.72 -11.96
C ARG A 374 -97.09 -3.01 -13.38
N PRO A 375 -96.43 -2.52 -14.45
CA PRO A 375 -96.88 -2.78 -15.81
C PRO A 375 -96.71 -4.27 -16.16
N GLN A 376 -97.72 -4.85 -16.82
CA GLN A 376 -97.63 -6.20 -17.37
C GLN A 376 -97.14 -6.15 -18.82
N VAL A 377 -96.18 -7.01 -19.12
CA VAL A 377 -95.57 -7.15 -20.44
C VAL A 377 -96.46 -8.05 -21.29
N MET A 378 -97.03 -7.53 -22.38
CA MET A 378 -97.65 -8.37 -23.41
C MET A 378 -96.57 -8.88 -24.36
N MET A 379 -96.40 -10.20 -24.42
CA MET A 379 -95.58 -10.87 -25.43
C MET A 379 -96.46 -11.14 -26.65
N THR A 380 -96.19 -10.51 -27.78
CA THR A 380 -96.80 -10.88 -29.07
C THR A 380 -95.95 -11.96 -29.73
N SER A 381 -96.58 -13.05 -30.16
CA SER A 381 -95.93 -14.19 -30.81
C SER A 381 -95.88 -14.02 -32.34
N ILE A 382 -94.70 -14.35 -32.88
CA ILE A 382 -94.29 -14.54 -34.29
C ILE A 382 -94.03 -13.25 -35.06
#